data_AF-A0A1V4KDN0-F1
#
_entry.id   AF-A0A1V4KDN0-F1
#
_cell.length_a   1.000
_cell.length_b   1.000
_cell.length_c   1.000
_cell.angle_alpha   90.00
_cell.angle_beta   90.00
_cell.angle_gamma   90.00
#
_symmetry.space_group_name_H-M   'P 1'
#
loop_
_entity.id
_entity.type
_entity.pdbx_description
1 polymer ?
#
loop_
_entity_poly.entity_id
_entity_poly.type
_entity_poly.pdbx_seq_one_letter_code
_entity_poly.pdbx_strand_id
1 'polypeptide(L)'
;MSEHLRVILVIETDNQKKKDLSEHPGVVCTFSVTKGTSSFGKRRNKTHTLCRRCGSKAYHLQKSTCGKCGYPAKRKRKYNWSAKAKRRNTTGTGRMRHLKKVYRRFRNGFREGTTPKPKRAAVAASSSS
;
A
#
# COMPACT_ATOMS: atom_id res chain seq x y z
N MET A 1 -36.12 4.90 69.83
CA MET A 1 -37.03 5.20 68.69
C MET A 1 -36.39 6.20 67.71
N SER A 2 -35.12 6.05 67.32
CA SER A 2 -34.49 7.08 66.44
C SER A 2 -33.41 6.60 65.47
N GLU A 3 -32.84 5.40 65.62
CA GLU A 3 -31.81 4.91 64.68
C GLU A 3 -32.33 3.75 63.81
N HIS A 4 -33.19 2.88 64.36
CA HIS A 4 -33.74 1.74 63.62
C HIS A 4 -34.73 2.14 62.51
N LEU A 5 -35.54 3.19 62.72
CA LEU A 5 -36.41 3.74 61.67
C LEU A 5 -35.62 4.47 60.57
N ARG A 6 -34.46 5.05 60.88
CA ARG A 6 -33.59 5.69 59.87
C ARG A 6 -32.94 4.66 58.94
N VAL A 7 -32.49 3.53 59.47
CA VAL A 7 -31.92 2.45 58.65
C VAL A 7 -32.98 1.81 57.74
N ILE A 8 -34.22 1.65 58.21
CA ILE A 8 -35.33 1.11 57.39
C ILE A 8 -35.69 2.07 56.25
N LEU A 9 -35.77 3.38 56.49
CA LEU A 9 -36.03 4.37 55.44
C LEU A 9 -34.88 4.46 54.41
N VAL A 10 -33.62 4.33 54.83
CA VAL A 10 -32.48 4.30 53.89
C VAL A 10 -32.54 3.05 53.00
N ILE A 11 -32.82 1.87 53.57
CA ILE A 11 -32.96 0.61 52.82
C ILE A 11 -34.15 0.64 51.86
N GLU A 12 -35.28 1.26 52.24
CA GLU A 12 -36.43 1.45 51.34
C GLU A 12 -36.13 2.45 50.21
N THR A 13 -35.40 3.55 50.49
CA THR A 13 -35.00 4.50 49.43
C THR A 13 -33.96 3.94 48.46
N ASP A 14 -33.06 3.05 48.91
CA ASP A 14 -32.13 2.32 48.04
C ASP A 14 -32.84 1.23 47.20
N ASN A 15 -33.92 0.64 47.71
CA ASN A 15 -34.73 -0.32 46.95
C ASN A 15 -35.61 0.35 45.88
N GLN A 16 -36.13 1.55 46.13
CA GLN A 16 -36.87 2.32 45.12
C GLN A 16 -35.97 2.68 43.92
N LYS A 17 -34.73 3.13 44.19
CA LYS A 17 -33.78 3.58 43.16
C LYS A 17 -33.29 2.47 42.22
N LYS A 18 -33.42 1.20 42.64
CA LYS A 18 -33.06 0.02 41.85
C LYS A 18 -34.21 -0.44 40.92
N LYS A 19 -35.46 -0.07 41.24
CA LYS A 19 -36.66 -0.40 40.46
C LYS A 19 -36.91 0.55 39.29
N ASP A 20 -36.32 1.75 39.32
CA ASP A 20 -36.44 2.76 38.25
C ASP A 20 -35.49 2.54 37.05
N LEU A 21 -34.64 1.51 37.08
CA LEU A 21 -33.71 1.18 35.99
C LEU A 21 -34.24 0.15 34.99
N SER A 22 -35.46 -0.37 35.18
CA SER A 22 -36.02 -1.45 34.34
C SER A 22 -37.22 -1.08 33.46
N GLU A 23 -37.75 0.14 33.52
CA GLU A 23 -38.94 0.51 32.73
C GLU A 23 -38.81 1.92 32.12
N HIS A 24 -37.78 2.14 31.31
CA HIS A 24 -37.82 3.19 30.29
C HIS A 24 -38.25 2.58 28.95
N PRO A 25 -39.24 3.18 28.25
CA PRO A 25 -39.72 2.65 27.00
C PRO A 25 -38.59 2.67 25.96
N GLY A 26 -38.21 1.49 25.51
CA GLY A 26 -37.36 1.32 24.34
C GLY A 26 -35.87 1.47 24.63
N VAL A 27 -35.32 0.48 25.32
CA VAL A 27 -33.93 0.06 25.18
C VAL A 27 -33.66 -0.16 23.69
N VAL A 28 -33.27 0.89 22.98
CA VAL A 28 -32.40 0.72 21.83
C VAL A 28 -31.17 0.06 22.41
N CYS A 29 -30.85 -1.15 21.96
CA CYS A 29 -29.46 -1.56 21.96
C CYS A 29 -28.70 -0.35 21.43
N THR A 30 -27.99 0.38 22.28
CA THR A 30 -26.92 1.26 21.83
C THR A 30 -25.88 0.29 21.31
N PHE A 31 -26.13 -0.21 20.10
CA PHE A 31 -25.17 -0.86 19.25
C PHE A 31 -24.12 0.21 19.07
N SER A 32 -23.14 0.20 19.99
CA SER A 32 -21.98 1.06 19.99
C SER A 32 -21.60 1.23 18.53
N VAL A 33 -21.58 2.47 18.02
CA VAL A 33 -21.39 2.74 16.59
C VAL A 33 -20.21 1.89 16.12
N THR A 34 -20.51 0.80 15.42
CA THR A 34 -19.59 -0.34 15.38
C THR A 34 -18.41 0.04 14.52
N LYS A 35 -17.23 0.18 15.14
CA LYS A 35 -16.01 0.68 14.47
C LYS A 35 -15.60 -0.16 13.24
N GLY A 36 -16.00 -1.43 13.20
CA GLY A 36 -15.73 -2.37 12.12
C GLY A 36 -16.81 -2.38 11.04
N THR A 37 -17.72 -3.37 11.11
CA THR A 37 -18.60 -3.78 10.01
C THR A 37 -19.44 -2.63 9.44
N SER A 38 -20.11 -1.84 10.28
CA SER A 38 -20.96 -0.73 9.80
C SER A 38 -20.14 0.41 9.14
N SER A 39 -18.87 0.59 9.52
CA SER A 39 -17.98 1.61 8.96
C SER A 39 -17.44 1.24 7.57
N PHE A 40 -17.28 -0.05 7.26
CA PHE A 40 -16.77 -0.51 5.96
C PHE A 40 -17.69 -0.16 4.80
N GLY A 41 -19.02 -0.21 5.00
CA GLY A 41 -20.01 0.15 3.97
C GLY A 41 -19.88 1.60 3.49
N LYS A 42 -19.34 2.49 4.32
CA LYS A 42 -19.18 3.93 4.01
C LYS A 42 -17.90 4.25 3.20
N ARG A 43 -17.02 3.27 2.92
CA ARG A 43 -15.69 3.48 2.28
C ARG A 43 -15.72 3.59 0.74
N ARG A 44 -16.57 4.47 0.21
CA ARG A 44 -16.70 4.72 -1.24
C ARG A 44 -15.67 5.70 -1.80
N ASN A 45 -15.23 6.69 -1.02
CA ASN A 45 -14.26 7.69 -1.46
C ASN A 45 -12.83 7.12 -1.46
N LYS A 46 -12.11 7.27 -2.58
CA LYS A 46 -10.75 6.74 -2.72
C LYS A 46 -9.73 7.85 -2.49
N THR A 47 -8.86 7.66 -1.51
CA THR A 47 -7.76 8.60 -1.21
C THR A 47 -6.56 8.44 -2.15
N HIS A 48 -6.31 7.20 -2.60
CA HIS A 48 -5.15 6.85 -3.42
C HIS A 48 -5.54 6.35 -4.82
N THR A 49 -4.89 6.89 -5.85
CA THR A 49 -4.97 6.45 -7.25
C THR A 49 -3.61 6.03 -7.82
N LEU A 50 -3.59 5.63 -9.09
CA LEU A 50 -2.37 5.24 -9.81
C LEU A 50 -1.43 6.43 -9.98
N CYS A 51 -0.15 6.22 -9.67
CA CYS A 51 0.88 7.22 -9.89
C CYS A 51 1.46 7.11 -11.30
N ARG A 52 1.52 8.23 -12.03
CA ARG A 52 2.10 8.32 -13.39
C ARG A 52 3.57 7.87 -13.47
N ARG A 53 4.37 8.08 -12.41
CA ARG A 53 5.81 7.75 -12.41
C ARG A 53 6.10 6.27 -12.15
N CYS A 54 5.42 5.67 -11.17
CA CYS A 54 5.75 4.32 -10.68
C CYS A 54 4.66 3.27 -10.91
N GLY A 55 3.50 3.64 -11.45
CA GLY A 55 2.40 2.73 -11.74
C GLY A 55 1.67 2.16 -10.51
N SER A 56 2.15 2.40 -9.30
CA SER A 56 1.49 1.92 -8.07
C SER A 56 0.31 2.79 -7.67
N LYS A 57 -0.75 2.17 -7.11
CA LYS A 57 -1.90 2.86 -6.48
C LYS A 57 -1.51 3.48 -5.13
N ALA A 58 -0.74 4.55 -5.19
CA ALA A 58 -0.18 5.23 -4.01
C ALA A 58 -0.12 6.75 -4.18
N TYR A 59 -0.77 7.31 -5.21
CA TYR A 59 -0.87 8.74 -5.39
C TYR A 59 -2.03 9.29 -4.57
N HIS A 60 -1.76 10.12 -3.57
CA HIS A 60 -2.78 10.72 -2.73
C HIS A 60 -3.40 11.92 -3.44
N LEU A 61 -4.73 11.94 -3.59
CA LEU A 61 -5.43 12.97 -4.38
C LEU A 61 -5.34 14.36 -3.73
N GLN A 62 -5.80 14.49 -2.49
CA GLN A 62 -5.84 15.78 -1.80
C GLN A 62 -4.44 16.35 -1.55
N LYS A 63 -3.52 15.50 -1.08
CA LYS A 63 -2.13 15.90 -0.80
C LYS A 63 -1.25 15.99 -2.05
N SER A 64 -1.79 15.68 -3.23
CA SER A 64 -1.08 15.66 -4.52
C SER A 64 0.31 15.03 -4.47
N THR A 65 0.48 13.95 -3.69
CA THR A 65 1.79 13.36 -3.39
C THR A 65 1.73 11.84 -3.41
N CYS A 66 2.77 11.22 -3.98
CA CYS A 66 2.87 9.77 -4.04
C CYS A 66 3.57 9.19 -2.82
N GLY A 67 2.84 8.41 -2.03
CA GLY A 67 3.35 7.69 -0.86
C GLY A 67 4.36 6.58 -1.21
N LYS A 68 4.50 6.17 -2.48
CA LYS A 68 5.52 5.18 -2.90
C LYS A 68 6.81 5.87 -3.33
N CYS A 69 6.76 6.65 -4.41
CA CYS A 69 7.94 7.18 -5.10
C CYS A 69 8.23 8.66 -4.81
N GLY A 70 7.33 9.39 -4.14
CA GLY A 70 7.49 10.82 -3.81
C GLY A 70 7.15 11.80 -4.93
N TYR A 71 6.54 11.37 -6.03
CA TYR A 71 6.00 12.31 -7.06
C TYR A 71 5.08 13.35 -6.39
N PRO A 72 5.19 14.67 -6.65
CA PRO A 72 5.89 15.35 -7.75
C PRO A 72 7.39 15.63 -7.55
N ALA A 73 7.97 15.34 -6.37
CA ALA A 73 9.38 15.64 -6.09
C ALA A 73 10.32 15.08 -7.17
N LYS A 74 11.35 15.84 -7.54
CA LYS A 74 12.32 15.46 -8.59
C LYS A 74 13.05 14.15 -8.23
N ARG A 75 13.51 14.04 -6.97
CA ARG A 75 14.20 12.85 -6.46
C ARG A 75 13.19 11.76 -6.08
N LYS A 76 13.53 10.50 -6.37
CA LYS A 76 12.73 9.35 -5.91
C LYS A 76 12.90 9.16 -4.40
N ARG A 77 11.79 8.98 -3.70
CA ARG A 77 11.77 8.68 -2.26
C ARG A 77 12.43 7.33 -1.97
N LYS A 78 13.47 7.32 -1.13
CA LYS A 78 14.19 6.12 -0.66
C LYS A 78 14.49 6.30 0.82
N TYR A 79 14.29 5.26 1.61
CA TYR A 79 14.68 5.23 3.01
C TYR A 79 15.63 4.08 3.28
N ASN A 80 16.61 4.31 4.16
CA ASN A 80 17.62 3.31 4.48
C ASN A 80 17.09 2.20 5.39
N TRP A 81 16.13 2.51 6.25
CA TRP A 81 15.46 1.55 7.14
C TRP A 81 14.66 0.47 6.40
N SER A 82 14.26 0.71 5.14
CA SER A 82 13.48 -0.26 4.36
C SER A 82 14.32 -0.99 3.30
N ALA A 83 15.09 -2.00 3.71
CA ALA A 83 15.91 -2.81 2.81
C ALA A 83 15.09 -3.53 1.72
N LYS A 84 13.97 -4.15 2.09
CA LYS A 84 13.09 -4.87 1.16
C LYS A 84 12.44 -3.94 0.13
N ALA A 85 12.13 -2.70 0.49
CA ALA A 85 11.61 -1.72 -0.46
C ALA A 85 12.70 -1.27 -1.45
N LYS A 86 13.94 -1.05 -0.97
CA LYS A 86 15.09 -0.76 -1.83
C LYS A 86 15.28 -1.87 -2.88
N ARG A 87 15.31 -3.13 -2.46
CA ARG A 87 15.50 -4.29 -3.37
C ARG A 87 14.46 -4.36 -4.49
N ARG A 88 13.18 -4.06 -4.23
CA ARG A 88 12.11 -4.15 -5.26
C ARG A 88 12.22 -3.06 -6.34
N ASN A 89 12.76 -1.90 -5.99
CA ASN A 89 12.73 -0.70 -6.84
C ASN A 89 14.13 -0.23 -7.30
N THR A 90 15.19 -0.95 -6.94
CA THR A 90 16.55 -0.60 -7.33
C THR A 90 16.79 -0.82 -8.82
N THR A 91 17.80 -0.15 -9.38
CA THR A 91 18.29 -0.44 -10.72
C THR A 91 18.65 -1.92 -10.81
N GLY A 92 18.17 -2.61 -11.84
CA GLY A 92 18.28 -4.08 -11.96
C GLY A 92 16.94 -4.77 -12.12
N THR A 93 15.90 -4.32 -11.39
CA THR A 93 14.61 -5.04 -11.36
C THR A 93 13.74 -4.83 -12.60
N GLY A 94 13.96 -3.74 -13.33
CA GLY A 94 13.21 -3.41 -14.53
C GLY A 94 13.80 -4.00 -15.81
N ARG A 95 13.29 -3.53 -16.96
CA ARG A 95 13.70 -4.05 -18.29
C ARG A 95 15.16 -3.77 -18.66
N MET A 96 15.80 -2.76 -18.05
CA MET A 96 17.18 -2.34 -18.32
C MET A 96 17.54 -2.20 -19.82
N ARG A 97 16.61 -1.65 -20.64
CA ARG A 97 16.75 -1.61 -22.11
C ARG A 97 18.05 -0.93 -22.58
N HIS A 98 18.39 0.20 -21.97
CA HIS A 98 19.59 0.96 -22.32
C HIS A 98 20.85 0.31 -21.74
N LEU A 99 20.90 0.10 -20.42
CA LEU A 99 22.08 -0.46 -19.74
C LEU A 99 22.52 -1.81 -20.31
N LYS A 100 21.59 -2.71 -20.67
CA LYS A 100 21.94 -3.99 -21.31
C LYS A 100 22.68 -3.79 -22.64
N LYS A 101 22.24 -2.83 -23.46
CA LYS A 101 22.93 -2.48 -24.72
C LYS A 101 24.28 -1.85 -24.44
N VAL A 102 24.38 -0.97 -23.45
CA VAL A 102 25.64 -0.33 -23.03
C VAL A 102 26.65 -1.38 -22.58
N TYR A 103 26.28 -2.32 -21.70
CA TYR A 103 27.20 -3.37 -21.26
C TYR A 103 27.65 -4.31 -22.39
N ARG A 104 26.79 -4.54 -23.39
CA ARG A 104 27.17 -5.29 -24.61
C ARG A 104 28.16 -4.50 -25.47
N ARG A 105 27.91 -3.20 -25.66
CA ARG A 105 28.82 -2.31 -26.39
C ARG A 105 30.16 -2.15 -25.67
N PHE A 106 30.14 -2.03 -24.35
CA PHE A 106 31.34 -1.93 -23.50
C PHE A 106 32.28 -3.13 -23.71
N ARG A 107 31.75 -4.35 -23.70
CA ARG A 107 32.54 -5.57 -24.00
C ARG A 107 33.14 -5.57 -25.41
N ASN A 108 32.53 -4.86 -26.35
CA ASN A 108 32.99 -4.72 -27.72
C ASN A 108 33.81 -3.43 -27.94
N GLY A 109 34.23 -2.73 -26.87
CA GLY A 109 35.03 -1.50 -26.96
C GLY A 109 34.28 -0.29 -27.52
N PHE A 110 32.95 -0.23 -27.35
CA PHE A 110 32.07 0.83 -27.86
C PHE A 110 32.14 1.09 -29.37
N ARG A 111 32.68 0.17 -30.17
CA ARG A 111 32.78 0.28 -31.63
C ARG A 111 31.46 0.73 -32.27
N GLU A 112 31.54 1.72 -33.16
CA GLU A 112 30.43 2.29 -33.93
C GLU A 112 30.76 2.23 -35.44
N GLY A 113 29.74 2.31 -36.29
CA GLY A 113 29.91 2.45 -37.76
C GLY A 113 30.42 1.22 -38.52
N THR A 114 30.85 0.14 -37.84
CA THR A 114 31.33 -1.08 -38.52
C THR A 114 30.18 -2.02 -38.87
N THR A 115 30.14 -2.52 -40.11
CA THR A 115 29.26 -3.62 -40.50
C THR A 115 29.93 -4.97 -40.25
N PRO A 116 29.18 -6.01 -39.85
CA PRO A 116 29.74 -7.36 -39.72
C PRO A 116 30.17 -7.87 -41.10
N LYS A 117 31.32 -8.56 -41.17
CA LYS A 117 31.80 -9.19 -42.40
C LYS A 117 30.71 -10.13 -42.94
N PRO A 118 30.34 -10.04 -44.23
CA PRO A 118 29.32 -10.92 -44.80
C PRO A 118 29.78 -12.38 -44.70
N LYS A 119 28.86 -13.28 -44.35
CA LYS A 119 29.12 -14.73 -44.34
C LYS A 119 29.25 -15.20 -45.79
N ARG A 120 30.40 -15.77 -46.17
CA ARG A 120 30.52 -16.48 -47.45
C ARG A 120 29.74 -17.79 -47.33
N ALA A 121 28.89 -18.11 -48.30
CA ALA A 121 28.24 -19.41 -48.38
C ALA A 121 29.34 -20.48 -48.45
N ALA A 122 29.23 -21.53 -47.64
CA ALA A 122 30.11 -22.68 -47.74
C ALA A 122 29.87 -23.31 -49.12
N VAL A 123 30.90 -23.33 -49.97
CA VAL A 123 30.86 -24.07 -51.23
C VAL A 123 30.77 -25.54 -50.83
N ALA A 124 29.73 -26.25 -51.26
CA ALA A 124 29.63 -27.68 -51.03
C ALA A 124 30.87 -28.37 -51.61
N ALA A 125 31.55 -29.20 -50.82
CA ALA A 125 32.66 -30.00 -51.32
C ALA A 125 32.11 -30.90 -52.43
N SER A 126 32.53 -30.65 -53.67
CA SER A 126 32.25 -31.54 -54.79
C SER A 126 32.92 -32.88 -54.51
N SER A 127 32.14 -33.90 -54.19
CA SER A 127 32.59 -35.30 -54.14
C SER A 127 33.04 -35.69 -55.54
N SER A 128 34.35 -35.82 -55.73
CA SER A 128 34.93 -36.44 -56.92
C SER A 128 34.68 -37.95 -56.88
N SER A 129 34.20 -38.46 -58.02
CA SER A 129 33.81 -39.84 -58.32
C SER A 129 34.82 -40.90 -57.95
#